data_AF-A0A212DHV6-F1
#
_entry.id   AF-A0A212DHV6-F1
#
_cell.length_a   1.000
_cell.length_b   1.000
_cell.length_c   1.000
_cell.angle_alpha   90.00
_cell.angle_beta   90.00
_cell.angle_gamma   90.00
#
_symmetry.space_group_name_H-M   'P 1'
#
loop_
_entity.id
_entity.type
_entity.pdbx_description
1 polymer ?
#
loop_
_entity_poly.entity_id
_entity_poly.type
_entity_poly.pdbx_seq_one_letter_code
_entity_poly.pdbx_strand_id
1 'polypeptide(L)'
;INKSSGIVEASRIMNLYQFIQLYKDITSQAAGVLALSSTSEDPDENSASVTSCQASLWMGRVKQLTDEEECCICMDGRADLILPCAHSFCQKCIDK
;
A
#
# COMPACT_ATOMS: atom_id res chain seq x y z
N ILE A 1 -10.66 -0.49 16.72
CA ILE A 1 -11.99 -0.78 17.29
C ILE A 1 -11.79 -0.96 18.77
N ASN A 2 -12.31 -0.04 19.56
CA ASN A 2 -12.26 -0.14 20.99
C ASN A 2 -13.11 -1.36 21.43
N LYS A 3 -12.52 -2.32 22.15
CA LYS A 3 -13.20 -3.58 22.50
C LYS A 3 -14.34 -3.40 23.50
N SER A 4 -14.32 -2.34 24.31
CA SER A 4 -15.37 -2.10 25.31
C SER A 4 -16.52 -1.25 24.75
N SER A 5 -16.27 -0.35 23.80
CA SER A 5 -17.32 0.47 23.19
C SER A 5 -17.76 0.02 21.79
N GLY A 6 -16.99 -0.85 21.12
CA GLY A 6 -17.22 -1.26 19.74
C GLY A 6 -16.95 -0.15 18.70
N ILE A 7 -16.49 1.01 19.13
CA ILE A 7 -16.35 2.20 18.28
C ILE A 7 -14.99 2.17 17.57
N VAL A 8 -14.99 2.58 16.30
CA VAL A 8 -13.77 2.86 15.53
C VAL A 8 -13.30 4.27 15.88
N GLU A 9 -12.16 4.38 16.57
CA GLU A 9 -11.63 5.66 17.06
C GLU A 9 -10.91 6.48 15.97
N ALA A 10 -10.48 5.84 14.87
CA ALA A 10 -9.76 6.50 13.79
C ALA A 10 -10.08 5.85 12.43
N SER A 11 -10.35 6.69 11.43
CA SER A 11 -10.47 6.31 10.02
C SER A 11 -9.72 7.32 9.16
N ARG A 12 -9.21 6.87 8.02
CA ARG A 12 -8.57 7.74 7.02
C ARG A 12 -9.12 7.40 5.65
N ILE A 13 -9.68 8.40 4.98
CA ILE A 13 -10.05 8.29 3.57
C ILE A 13 -8.77 8.44 2.75
N MET A 14 -8.56 7.53 1.82
CA MET A 14 -7.42 7.51 0.91
C MET A 14 -7.90 7.78 -0.50
N ASN A 15 -7.07 8.41 -1.33
CA ASN A 15 -7.30 8.42 -2.77
C ASN A 15 -6.96 7.04 -3.36
N LEU A 16 -7.31 6.82 -4.63
CA LEU A 16 -7.10 5.53 -5.29
C LEU A 16 -5.62 5.11 -5.27
N TYR A 17 -4.70 6.05 -5.47
CA TYR A 17 -3.27 5.79 -5.49
C TYR A 17 -2.76 5.28 -4.14
N GLN A 18 -3.05 6.02 -3.08
CA GLN A 18 -2.75 5.70 -1.69
C GLN A 18 -3.31 4.33 -1.29
N PHE A 19 -4.53 4.03 -1.72
CA PHE A 19 -5.16 2.74 -1.45
C PHE A 19 -4.44 1.59 -2.15
N ILE A 20 -4.14 1.73 -3.45
CA ILE A 20 -3.53 0.62 -4.20
C ILE A 20 -2.09 0.37 -3.75
N GLN A 21 -1.31 1.41 -3.44
CA GLN A 21 0.03 1.21 -2.90
C GLN A 21 -0.01 0.50 -1.53
N LEU A 22 -0.90 0.95 -0.64
CA LEU A 22 -1.11 0.28 0.64
C LEU A 22 -1.54 -1.19 0.44
N TYR A 23 -2.43 -1.45 -0.51
CA TYR A 23 -2.88 -2.80 -0.84
C TYR A 23 -1.71 -3.68 -1.33
N LYS A 24 -0.91 -3.19 -2.29
CA LYS A 24 0.28 -3.89 -2.80
C LYS A 24 1.26 -4.22 -1.67
N ASP A 25 1.55 -3.27 -0.79
CA ASP A 25 2.46 -3.45 0.34
C ASP A 25 1.94 -4.51 1.32
N ILE A 26 0.65 -4.46 1.67
CA ILE A 26 0.00 -5.45 2.54
C ILE A 26 0.02 -6.85 1.92
N THR A 27 -0.35 -6.97 0.65
CA THR A 27 -0.41 -8.26 -0.05
C THR A 27 0.98 -8.87 -0.25
N SER A 28 1.99 -8.05 -0.59
CA SER A 28 3.38 -8.48 -0.71
C SER A 28 3.92 -9.05 0.60
N GLN A 29 3.64 -8.37 1.72
CA GLN A 29 4.09 -8.84 3.03
C GLN A 29 3.31 -10.08 3.50
N ALA A 30 2.00 -10.17 3.23
CA ALA A 30 1.22 -11.37 3.53
C ALA A 30 1.76 -12.61 2.81
N ALA A 31 2.17 -12.48 1.55
CA ALA A 31 2.83 -13.56 0.82
C ALA A 31 4.16 -13.98 1.47
N GLY A 32 4.95 -13.02 1.96
CA GLY A 32 6.19 -13.28 2.69
C GLY A 32 5.97 -13.98 4.04
N VAL A 33 4.95 -13.57 4.80
CA VAL A 33 4.59 -14.19 6.09
C VAL A 33 4.11 -15.62 5.91
N LEU A 34 3.31 -15.91 4.88
CA LEU A 34 2.88 -17.28 4.56
C LEU A 34 4.06 -18.17 4.16
N ALA A 35 5.06 -17.64 3.44
CA ALA A 35 6.27 -18.39 3.10
C ALA A 35 7.12 -18.74 4.34
N LEU A 36 7.28 -17.81 5.29
CA LEU A 36 7.99 -18.00 6.56
C LEU A 36 7.28 -18.96 7.53
N SER A 37 5.96 -19.12 7.39
CA SER A 37 5.16 -20.05 8.20
C SER A 37 5.50 -21.53 7.92
N SER A 38 6.30 -21.80 6.88
CA SER A 38 6.69 -23.16 6.43
C SER A 38 7.98 -23.67 7.07
N THR A 39 8.66 -22.84 7.87
CA THR A 39 9.96 -23.15 8.47
C THR A 39 9.92 -22.83 9.97
N SER A 40 9.37 -23.73 10.77
CA SER A 40 9.54 -23.69 12.23
C SER A 40 10.57 -24.72 12.63
N GLU A 41 11.75 -24.33 13.16
CA GLU A 41 12.52 -24.99 14.25
C GLU A 41 13.51 -23.97 14.87
N ASP A 42 13.17 -23.48 16.08
CA ASP A 42 14.05 -23.07 17.21
C ASP A 42 14.79 -21.70 17.30
N PRO A 43 15.11 -21.23 18.54
CA PRO A 43 15.00 -19.82 18.94
C PRO A 43 16.35 -19.10 19.02
N ASP A 44 16.45 -17.95 18.35
CA ASP A 44 17.41 -16.92 18.73
C ASP A 44 16.68 -15.59 18.86
N GLU A 45 16.63 -15.12 20.10
CA GLU A 45 16.20 -13.78 20.46
C GLU A 45 16.99 -12.76 19.62
N ASN A 46 16.31 -11.71 19.14
CA ASN A 46 16.89 -10.49 18.54
C ASN A 46 16.72 -10.27 17.01
N SER A 47 15.90 -11.04 16.29
CA SER A 47 15.55 -10.69 14.88
C SER A 47 14.06 -10.69 14.55
N ALA A 48 13.19 -11.12 15.47
CA ALA A 48 11.74 -11.17 15.25
C ALA A 48 11.00 -9.82 15.41
N SER A 49 11.73 -8.74 15.74
CA SER A 49 11.10 -7.47 16.17
C SER A 49 10.66 -6.54 15.01
N VAL A 50 10.88 -6.90 13.74
CA VAL A 50 10.63 -5.96 12.62
C VAL A 50 9.49 -6.37 11.67
N THR A 51 8.93 -7.57 11.80
CA THR A 51 7.94 -8.09 10.81
C THR A 51 6.55 -8.37 11.36
N SER A 52 6.26 -7.98 12.61
CA SER A 52 4.86 -7.95 13.07
C SER A 52 4.19 -6.71 12.50
N CYS A 53 3.10 -6.90 11.75
CA CYS A 53 2.23 -5.90 11.11
C CYS A 53 2.04 -4.60 11.91
N GLN A 54 3.02 -3.70 11.86
CA GLN A 54 2.86 -2.38 12.46
C GLN A 54 2.06 -1.55 11.45
N ALA A 55 0.72 -1.64 11.53
CA ALA A 55 -0.21 -0.88 10.70
C ALA A 55 0.12 0.64 10.70
N SER A 56 0.70 1.12 11.80
CA SER A 56 1.20 2.50 11.96
C SER A 56 2.28 2.87 10.93
N LEU A 57 3.17 1.93 10.57
CA LEU A 57 4.25 2.17 9.59
C LEU A 57 3.68 2.36 8.17
N TRP A 58 2.68 1.55 7.81
CA TRP A 58 2.03 1.62 6.51
C TRP A 58 1.30 2.95 6.32
N MET A 59 0.58 3.41 7.35
CA MET A 59 -0.12 4.70 7.32
C MET A 59 0.83 5.91 7.19
N GLY A 60 2.05 5.80 7.72
CA GLY A 60 3.09 6.81 7.59
C GLY A 60 3.63 6.94 6.17
N ARG A 61 3.88 5.82 5.48
CA ARG A 61 4.40 5.79 4.10
C ARG A 61 3.42 6.32 3.07
N VAL A 62 2.13 6.03 3.24
CA VAL A 62 1.05 6.50 2.35
C VAL A 62 0.99 8.03 2.23
N LYS A 63 1.51 8.78 3.21
CA LYS A 63 1.52 10.25 3.19
C LYS A 63 2.58 10.85 2.24
N GLN A 64 3.66 10.13 1.90
CA GLN A 64 4.71 10.64 1.01
C GLN A 64 4.42 10.47 -0.49
N LEU A 65 3.39 9.69 -0.82
CA LEU A 65 3.08 9.21 -2.16
C LEU A 65 2.29 10.21 -3.04
N THR A 66 2.26 11.50 -2.72
CA THR A 66 1.30 12.43 -3.36
C THR A 66 1.89 13.36 -4.42
N ASP A 67 3.16 13.19 -4.80
CA ASP A 67 3.87 14.17 -5.63
C ASP A 67 4.22 13.68 -7.05
N GLU A 68 3.86 12.44 -7.40
CA GLU A 68 4.22 11.86 -8.70
C GLU A 68 2.97 11.74 -9.58
N GLU A 69 2.95 12.48 -10.70
CA GLU A 69 1.91 12.39 -11.73
C GLU A 69 1.99 11.01 -12.40
N GLU A 70 1.37 10.00 -11.79
CA GLU A 70 1.33 8.63 -12.30
C GLU A 70 0.05 8.31 -13.07
N CYS A 71 0.17 7.44 -14.07
CA CYS A 71 -0.95 6.98 -14.87
C CYS A 71 -1.95 6.20 -14.02
N CYS A 72 -3.21 6.61 -14.03
CA CYS A 72 -4.26 5.94 -13.25
C CYS A 72 -4.68 4.55 -13.76
N ILE A 73 -4.20 4.13 -14.94
CA ILE A 73 -4.47 2.80 -15.50
C ILE A 73 -3.40 1.79 -15.04
N CYS A 74 -2.12 2.09 -15.27
CA CYS A 74 -1.03 1.15 -14.97
C CYS A 74 -0.33 1.39 -13.62
N MET A 75 -0.46 2.59 -13.04
CA MET A 75 0.20 2.98 -11.78
C MET A 75 1.70 2.70 -11.76
N ASP A 76 2.36 3.04 -12.85
CA ASP A 76 3.79 2.78 -13.08
C ASP A 76 4.34 3.83 -14.05
N GLY A 77 3.67 4.03 -15.18
CA GLY A 77 4.05 5.05 -16.14
C GLY A 77 3.76 6.47 -15.66
N ARG A 78 4.62 7.42 -16.03
CA ARG A 78 4.40 8.86 -15.87
C ARG A 78 3.16 9.31 -16.66
N ALA A 79 2.33 10.15 -16.05
CA ALA A 79 1.09 10.66 -16.60
C ALA A 79 1.31 11.88 -17.51
N ASP A 80 1.95 11.68 -18.64
CA ASP A 80 2.33 12.75 -19.57
C ASP A 80 1.17 13.31 -20.42
N LEU A 81 -0.03 12.72 -20.33
CA LEU A 81 -1.19 13.13 -21.12
C LEU A 81 -2.41 13.42 -20.25
N ILE A 82 -2.94 14.65 -20.35
CA ILE A 82 -4.19 15.05 -19.71
C ILE A 82 -5.30 15.10 -20.77
N LEU A 83 -6.31 14.25 -20.61
CA LEU A 83 -7.49 14.24 -21.50
C LEU A 83 -8.45 15.41 -21.17
N PRO A 84 -9.40 15.77 -22.06
CA PRO A 84 -10.41 16.80 -21.79
C PRO A 84 -11.27 16.54 -20.55
N CYS A 85 -11.34 15.30 -20.06
CA CYS A 85 -11.98 14.92 -18.79
C CYS A 85 -11.09 15.13 -17.56
N ALA A 86 -9.94 15.81 -17.71
CA ALA A 86 -8.96 16.15 -16.67
C ALA A 86 -8.27 14.95 -15.99
N HIS A 87 -8.32 13.77 -16.58
CA HIS A 87 -7.57 12.61 -16.11
C HIS A 87 -6.21 12.52 -16.83
N SER A 88 -5.19 12.14 -16.06
CA SER A 88 -3.80 12.01 -16.53
C SER A 88 -3.43 10.54 -16.75
N PHE A 89 -2.77 10.24 -17.88
CA PHE A 89 -2.39 8.88 -18.27
C PHE A 89 -1.00 8.84 -18.90
N CYS A 90 -0.34 7.68 -18.86
CA CYS A 90 0.86 7.44 -19.65
C CYS A 90 0.48 7.15 -21.10
N GLN A 91 1.38 7.48 -22.02
CA GLN A 91 1.19 7.24 -23.45
C GLN A 91 0.84 5.78 -23.73
N LYS A 92 1.55 4.82 -23.12
CA LYS A 92 1.35 3.37 -23.34
C LYS A 92 -0.06 2.87 -23.02
N CYS A 93 -0.78 3.53 -22.12
CA CYS A 93 -2.13 3.10 -21.72
C CYS A 93 -3.24 3.74 -22.55
N ILE A 94 -2.94 4.76 -23.36
CA ILE A 94 -3.94 5.47 -24.18
C ILE A 94 -3.61 5.42 -25.67
N ASP A 95 -2.34 5.20 -26.04
CA ASP A 95 -1.99 4.80 -27.40
C ASP A 95 -2.48 3.38 -27.65
N LYS A 96 -3.08 3.20 -28.82
CA LYS A 96 -3.81 2.01 -29.30
C LYS A 96 -3.23 0.66 -28.88
#